data_AF-A0A527G2G5-F1
#
_entry.id   AF-A0A527G2G5-F1
#
_cell.length_a   1.000
_cell.length_b   1.000
_cell.length_c   1.000
_cell.angle_alpha   90.00
_cell.angle_beta   90.00
_cell.angle_gamma   90.00
#
_symmetry.space_group_name_H-M   'P 1'
#
loop_
_entity.id
_entity.type
_entity.pdbx_description
1 polymer ?
#
loop_
_entity_poly.entity_id
_entity_poly.type
_entity_poly.pdbx_seq_one_letter_code
_entity_poly.pdbx_strand_id
1 'polypeptide(L)'
;IEASTLANPYYASALVSAYNDYQIDQWLPKDDRFMGSIIIAPQDPKLAAAEIRRLGSHPRMVQVLASQGSVKPYGDPFYHPIYEACAEVGLPFAIHLGGHGGVNSTAI
;
A
#
# COMPACT_ATOMS: atom_id res chain seq x y z
N ILE A 1 -5.83 -6.50 1.70
CA ILE A 1 -5.77 -6.66 3.17
C ILE A 1 -5.91 -5.29 3.82
N GLU A 2 -6.62 -5.18 4.95
CA GLU A 2 -6.80 -3.91 5.66
C GLU A 2 -5.63 -3.70 6.64
N ALA A 3 -4.57 -3.03 6.17
CA ALA A 3 -3.38 -2.79 6.99
C ALA A 3 -3.37 -1.42 7.67
N SER A 4 -4.11 -0.45 7.14
CA SER A 4 -4.10 0.96 7.59
C SER A 4 -4.69 1.19 8.99
N THR A 5 -5.49 0.24 9.50
CA THR A 5 -6.11 0.31 10.83
C THR A 5 -5.32 -0.44 11.91
N LEU A 6 -4.24 -1.12 11.53
CA LEU A 6 -3.35 -1.77 12.49
C LEU A 6 -2.56 -0.72 13.27
N ALA A 7 -2.62 -0.81 14.60
CA ALA A 7 -2.02 0.16 15.50
C ALA A 7 -0.48 0.19 15.46
N ASN A 8 0.15 -0.96 15.22
CA ASN A 8 1.60 -1.05 15.13
C ASN A 8 2.05 -0.98 13.65
N PRO A 9 2.74 0.09 13.22
CA PRO A 9 3.13 0.27 11.82
C PRO A 9 4.17 -0.75 11.35
N TYR A 10 5.05 -1.23 12.24
CA TYR A 10 6.04 -2.27 11.91
C TYR A 10 5.36 -3.62 11.63
N TYR A 11 4.38 -3.97 12.45
CA TYR A 11 3.57 -5.17 12.22
C TYR A 11 2.75 -5.04 10.93
N ALA A 12 2.13 -3.88 10.69
CA ALA A 12 1.39 -3.61 9.47
C ALA A 12 2.27 -3.73 8.22
N SER A 13 3.48 -3.15 8.26
CA SER A 13 4.47 -3.23 7.18
C SER A 13 4.91 -4.67 6.90
N ALA A 14 5.24 -5.44 7.95
CA ALA A 14 5.61 -6.85 7.80
C ALA A 14 4.47 -7.68 7.19
N LEU A 15 3.23 -7.43 7.62
CA LEU A 15 2.05 -8.14 7.13
C LEU A 15 1.76 -7.83 5.66
N VAL A 16 1.84 -6.56 5.22
CA VAL A 16 1.63 -6.23 3.80
C VAL A 16 2.75 -6.78 2.93
N SER A 17 4.00 -6.80 3.40
CA SER A 17 5.11 -7.44 2.67
C SER A 17 4.83 -8.92 2.46
N ALA A 18 4.46 -9.65 3.51
CA ALA A 18 4.11 -11.06 3.41
C ALA A 18 2.90 -11.31 2.49
N TYR A 19 1.91 -10.41 2.51
CA TYR A 19 0.75 -10.51 1.63
C TYR A 19 1.11 -10.29 0.16
N ASN A 20 1.96 -9.30 -0.13
CA ASN A 20 2.42 -9.03 -1.49
C ASN A 20 3.23 -10.22 -2.03
N ASP A 21 4.13 -10.77 -1.22
CA ASP A 21 4.91 -11.96 -1.58
C ASP A 21 3.97 -13.16 -1.84
N TYR A 22 2.99 -13.39 -0.98
CA TYR A 22 1.98 -14.44 -1.19
C TYR A 22 1.17 -14.23 -2.47
N GLN A 23 0.78 -12.99 -2.79
CA GLN A 23 0.09 -12.68 -4.05
C GLN A 23 0.97 -13.03 -5.25
N ILE A 24 2.24 -12.62 -5.22
CA ILE A 24 3.22 -12.90 -6.28
C ILE A 24 3.41 -14.40 -6.47
N ASP A 25 3.55 -15.15 -5.38
CA ASP A 25 3.91 -16.56 -5.44
C ASP A 25 2.72 -17.48 -5.72
N GLN A 26 1.55 -17.15 -5.18
CA GLN A 26 0.40 -18.06 -5.16
C GLN A 26 -0.72 -17.68 -6.12
N TRP A 27 -0.88 -16.39 -6.42
CA TRP A 27 -1.97 -15.91 -7.26
C TRP A 27 -1.53 -15.57 -8.68
N LEU A 28 -0.51 -14.72 -8.85
CA LEU A 28 -0.10 -14.28 -10.18
C LEU A 28 0.28 -15.45 -11.12
N PRO A 29 0.94 -16.54 -10.69
CA PRO A 29 1.31 -17.63 -11.59
C PRO A 29 0.14 -18.52 -12.02
N LYS A 30 -1.07 -18.33 -11.48
CA LYS A 30 -2.24 -19.15 -11.81
C LYS A 30 -2.85 -18.81 -13.16
N ASP A 31 -2.70 -17.57 -13.62
CA ASP A 31 -3.22 -17.08 -14.89
C ASP A 31 -2.43 -15.86 -15.35
N ASP A 32 -1.98 -15.84 -16.60
CA ASP A 32 -1.17 -14.74 -17.16
C ASP A 32 -1.95 -13.42 -17.28
N ARG A 33 -3.28 -13.46 -17.16
CA ARG A 33 -4.14 -12.26 -17.15
C ARG A 33 -4.18 -11.57 -15.80
N PHE A 34 -3.71 -12.22 -14.72
CA PHE A 34 -3.76 -11.62 -13.40
C PHE A 34 -2.67 -10.56 -13.21
N MET A 35 -3.11 -9.38 -12.79
CA MET A 35 -2.27 -8.25 -12.42
C MET A 35 -2.48 -7.92 -10.94
N GLY A 36 -1.38 -7.67 -10.25
CA GLY A 36 -1.31 -7.39 -8.83
C GLY A 36 -1.22 -5.90 -8.52
N SER A 37 -1.50 -5.57 -7.27
CA SER A 37 -1.26 -4.24 -6.71
C SER A 37 -0.34 -4.39 -5.51
N ILE A 38 0.65 -3.50 -5.40
CA ILE A 38 1.53 -3.43 -4.23
C ILE A 38 0.70 -2.84 -3.09
N ILE A 39 0.37 -3.67 -2.10
CA ILE A 39 -0.35 -3.19 -0.92
C ILE A 39 0.65 -2.58 0.04
N ILE A 40 0.31 -1.40 0.58
CA ILE A 40 1.14 -0.68 1.54
C ILE A 40 0.40 -0.42 2.86
N ALA A 41 1.19 -0.16 3.91
CA ALA A 41 0.72 0.35 5.19
C ALA A 41 1.12 1.84 5.28
N PRO A 42 0.20 2.80 5.06
CA PRO A 42 0.53 4.22 4.94
C PRO A 42 0.88 4.91 6.28
N GLN A 43 0.70 4.23 7.42
CA GLN A 43 0.99 4.78 8.75
C GLN A 43 2.48 5.09 8.96
N ASP A 44 3.36 4.38 8.26
CA ASP A 44 4.77 4.73 8.12
C ASP A 44 5.09 4.92 6.64
N PRO A 45 5.04 6.17 6.13
CA PRO A 45 5.29 6.48 4.73
C PRO A 45 6.66 6.04 4.23
N LYS A 46 7.67 5.94 5.11
CA LYS A 46 9.02 5.52 4.72
C LYS A 46 9.08 4.01 4.49
N LEU A 47 8.44 3.22 5.37
CA LEU A 47 8.32 1.78 5.18
C LEU A 47 7.44 1.46 3.96
N ALA A 48 6.34 2.19 3.76
CA ALA A 48 5.53 2.06 2.55
C ALA A 48 6.34 2.34 1.28
N ALA A 49 7.11 3.44 1.26
CA ALA A 49 7.98 3.79 0.14
C ALA A 49 9.06 2.72 -0.14
N ALA A 50 9.63 2.14 0.91
CA ALA A 50 10.60 1.03 0.77
C ALA A 50 9.96 -0.20 0.10
N GLU A 51 8.73 -0.54 0.48
CA GLU A 51 7.99 -1.66 -0.11
C GLU A 51 7.64 -1.42 -1.59
N ILE A 52 7.24 -0.18 -1.93
CA ILE A 52 6.99 0.22 -3.32
C ILE A 52 8.25 0.04 -4.16
N ARG A 53 9.41 0.51 -3.67
CA ARG A 53 10.69 0.31 -4.35
C ARG A 53 11.09 -1.15 -4.47
N ARG A 54 10.82 -1.97 -3.45
CA ARG A 54 11.14 -3.40 -3.44
C ARG A 54 10.43 -4.14 -4.58
N LEU A 55 9.15 -3.82 -4.80
CA LEU A 55 8.30 -4.54 -5.74
C LEU A 55 8.02 -3.80 -7.06
N GLY A 56 8.44 -2.53 -7.17
CA GLY A 56 8.10 -1.66 -8.28
C GLY A 56 8.60 -2.12 -9.65
N SER A 57 9.63 -2.97 -9.70
CA SER A 57 10.13 -3.56 -10.95
C SER A 57 9.43 -4.87 -11.34
N HIS A 58 8.50 -5.38 -10.53
CA HIS A 58 7.82 -6.63 -10.84
C HIS A 58 6.82 -6.43 -11.99
N PRO A 59 6.94 -7.17 -13.11
CA PRO A 59 6.25 -6.84 -14.37
C PRO A 59 4.71 -6.97 -14.30
N ARG A 60 4.21 -7.67 -13.28
CA ARG A 60 2.77 -7.87 -13.04
C ARG A 60 2.25 -7.13 -11.81
N MET A 61 3.04 -6.25 -11.21
CA MET A 61 2.57 -5.31 -10.19
C MET A 61 2.35 -3.96 -10.86
N VAL A 62 1.09 -3.52 -10.99
CA VAL A 62 0.72 -2.43 -11.91
C VAL A 62 0.25 -1.16 -11.22
N GLN A 63 0.11 -1.16 -9.90
CA GLN A 63 -0.26 0.00 -9.10
C GLN A 63 0.12 -0.19 -7.64
N VAL A 64 0.20 0.91 -6.90
CA VAL A 64 0.28 0.94 -5.44
C VAL A 64 -1.12 1.13 -4.87
N LEU A 65 -1.51 0.31 -3.90
CA LEU A 65 -2.85 0.32 -3.32
C LEU A 65 -2.84 0.65 -1.84
N ALA A 66 -3.55 1.71 -1.48
CA ALA A 66 -3.84 2.07 -0.10
C ALA A 66 -5.33 1.97 0.20
N SER A 67 -5.65 1.82 1.48
CA SER A 67 -7.03 1.94 1.97
C SER A 67 -7.46 3.41 2.00
N GLN A 68 -8.75 3.69 1.80
CA GLN A 68 -9.32 5.03 2.01
C GLN A 68 -9.07 5.59 3.43
N GLY A 69 -8.98 4.70 4.42
CA GLY A 69 -8.80 5.02 5.82
C GLY A 69 -7.35 5.39 6.12
N SER A 70 -7.12 6.60 6.63
CA SER A 70 -5.79 7.14 6.89
C SER A 70 -5.79 8.12 8.07
N VAL A 71 -4.65 8.20 8.77
CA VAL A 71 -4.50 9.04 9.99
C VAL A 71 -4.54 10.53 9.67
N LYS A 72 -4.14 10.90 8.46
CA LYS A 72 -4.14 12.26 7.89
C LYS A 72 -4.73 12.20 6.48
N PRO A 73 -5.31 13.29 5.94
CA PRO A 73 -5.73 13.32 4.55
C PRO A 73 -4.55 13.03 3.62
N TYR A 74 -4.74 12.25 2.56
CA TYR A 74 -3.66 11.84 1.66
C TYR A 74 -2.91 12.99 0.97
N GLY A 75 -3.47 14.19 0.92
CA GLY A 75 -2.76 15.39 0.46
C GLY A 75 -1.75 15.98 1.46
N ASP A 76 -1.65 15.46 2.69
CA ASP A 76 -0.70 15.93 3.70
C ASP A 76 0.75 15.55 3.29
N PRO A 77 1.73 16.49 3.40
CA PRO A 77 3.13 16.23 3.09
C PRO A 77 3.75 15.03 3.81
N PHE A 78 3.15 14.58 4.92
CA PHE A 78 3.47 13.32 5.58
C PHE A 78 3.55 12.13 4.59
N TYR A 79 2.67 12.07 3.59
CA TYR A 79 2.64 10.97 2.62
C TYR A 79 3.51 11.17 1.37
N HIS A 80 4.19 12.32 1.22
CA HIS A 80 5.08 12.55 0.06
C HIS A 80 6.07 11.42 -0.24
N PRO A 81 6.71 10.75 0.75
CA PRO A 81 7.61 9.65 0.46
C PRO A 81 6.97 8.51 -0.34
N ILE A 82 5.66 8.27 -0.17
CA ILE A 82 4.90 7.27 -0.94
C ILE A 82 4.79 7.73 -2.40
N TYR A 83 4.42 8.99 -2.63
CA TYR A 83 4.26 9.53 -3.98
C TYR A 83 5.58 9.63 -4.73
N GLU A 84 6.65 10.00 -4.04
CA GLU A 84 8.01 10.00 -4.59
C GLU A 84 8.40 8.58 -5.03
N ALA A 85 8.19 7.57 -4.18
CA ALA A 85 8.46 6.18 -4.54
C ALA A 85 7.60 5.70 -5.72
N CYS A 86 6.30 6.03 -5.75
CA CYS A 86 5.42 5.75 -6.88
C CYS A 86 5.97 6.36 -8.19
N ALA A 87 6.42 7.62 -8.14
CA ALA A 87 6.99 8.31 -9.29
C ALA A 87 8.32 7.71 -9.74
N GLU A 88 9.19 7.32 -8.80
CA GLU A 88 10.48 6.66 -9.07
C GLU A 88 10.30 5.35 -9.84
N VAL A 89 9.29 4.54 -9.47
CA VAL A 89 9.04 3.23 -10.11
C VAL A 89 8.00 3.28 -11.23
N GLY A 90 7.43 4.46 -11.50
CA GLY A 90 6.45 4.66 -12.57
C GLY A 90 5.09 3.97 -12.32
N LEU A 91 4.68 3.80 -11.07
CA LEU A 91 3.41 3.16 -10.71
C LEU A 91 2.37 4.18 -10.21
N PRO A 92 1.10 4.06 -10.64
CA PRO A 92 0.03 4.91 -10.14
C PRO A 92 -0.32 4.56 -8.68
N PHE A 93 -0.74 5.57 -7.92
CA PHE A 93 -1.30 5.42 -6.58
C PHE A 93 -2.82 5.30 -6.65
N ALA A 94 -3.37 4.23 -6.08
CA ALA A 94 -4.79 3.93 -6.06
C ALA A 94 -5.31 3.81 -4.61
N ILE A 95 -6.58 4.17 -4.44
CA ILE A 95 -7.30 4.08 -3.17
C ILE A 95 -8.48 3.13 -3.36
N HIS A 96 -8.57 2.11 -2.51
CA HIS A 96 -9.71 1.20 -2.47
C HIS A 96 -10.51 1.37 -1.18
N LEU A 97 -11.84 1.25 -1.29
CA LEU A 97 -12.74 1.25 -0.14
C LEU A 97 -12.48 0.02 0.74
N GLY A 98 -12.15 0.23 2.00
CA GLY A 98 -11.91 -0.86 2.96
C GLY A 98 -11.25 -0.30 4.21
N GLY A 99 -11.82 -0.58 5.38
CA GLY A 99 -11.42 -0.02 6.67
C GLY A 99 -12.22 1.21 7.08
N HIS A 100 -12.78 1.14 8.28
CA HIS A 100 -13.62 2.19 8.90
C HIS A 100 -12.82 3.06 9.90
N GLY A 101 -11.50 3.19 9.70
CA GLY A 101 -10.62 3.99 10.57
C GLY A 101 -9.87 5.05 9.78
N GLY A 102 -9.78 6.27 10.32
CA GLY A 102 -9.09 7.40 9.69
C GLY A 102 -9.65 8.74 10.18
N VAL A 103 -9.30 9.87 9.56
CA VAL A 103 -9.78 11.22 9.93
C VAL A 103 -11.30 11.37 10.18
N ASN A 104 -12.11 10.41 9.71
CA ASN A 104 -13.55 10.36 9.90
C ASN A 104 -14.02 9.60 11.17
N SER A 105 -13.10 9.02 11.98
CA SER A 105 -13.45 8.30 13.21
C SER A 105 -13.46 9.17 14.47
N THR A 106 -12.92 10.39 14.39
CA THR A 106 -13.11 11.43 15.41
C THR A 106 -14.22 12.36 14.95
N ALA A 107 -15.32 12.42 15.71
CA ALA A 107 -16.33 13.44 15.53
C ALA A 107 -15.69 14.83 15.67
N ILE A 108 -15.98 15.71 14.72
CA ILE A 108 -15.83 17.17 14.86
C ILE A 108 -16.70 17.67 16.01
#